data_AF-A0A3E1EUF1-F1
#
_entry.id   AF-A0A3E1EUF1-F1
#
_cell.length_a   1.000
_cell.length_b   1.000
_cell.length_c   1.000
_cell.angle_alpha   90.00
_cell.angle_beta   90.00
_cell.angle_gamma   90.00
#
_symmetry.space_group_name_H-M   'P 1'
#
loop_
_entity.id
_entity.type
_entity.pdbx_description
1 polymer ?
#
loop_
_entity_poly.entity_id
_entity_poly.type
_entity_poly.pdbx_seq_one_letter_code
_entity_poly.pdbx_strand_id
1 'polypeptide(L)'
;MEQKGNKNWILAVLLTLISVATFGKSPQESTFNLLLSVNSNWKNLKHEIVFTQTPQTEQKLVALHLKNVIAYLENKNTEHLSEKLQIARQSNIKILKEYTLQGTFPSNDFQNSRVPIFIDRNDVFCAVGYIIKENGLEKISREIATNQLFSYLHEIQHPDLIKWQKTSGLTLFELALIQPTYGPPIMVCAAESQVKWTESNNQSNTFDKIIKDEENNVLYAISNADQNGLAHQVMRFNVLSNEWSQVGNEINGDILGIHFFKNELYISVLLPFENFPHQLLKLKRKTFEKTAHFNGNIKNIEVFNSKMYILGSFNHINDKPLTNLACFDGNEFSKFEAYGLNSRNYSEMIAGQTTMYFIQHGGIYKFKNDSIQYLSSIKYHQYIKHYDLDVQEDTLYISSISIGGYYKYSQPIEQTVHMQNMVTPKQYPYGSQFYSNSKMIGQNMIISGNFRANTMQPQINDNRQLQICSNEQSNHWFGEGLIFQSGNIFYPILNEGIVLDFEVIGDRFFILKNNGILSETSLADIQKEVKRMENY
;
A
#
# COMPACT_ATOMS: atom_id res chain seq x y z
N MET A 1 -57.02 -57.68 -9.07
CA MET A 1 -57.07 -58.65 -7.97
C MET A 1 -55.75 -58.56 -7.21
N GLU A 2 -55.72 -57.68 -6.22
CA GLU A 2 -54.73 -57.69 -5.14
C GLU A 2 -55.12 -58.78 -4.12
N GLN A 3 -54.15 -59.33 -3.41
CA GLN A 3 -54.17 -59.38 -1.94
C GLN A 3 -52.88 -59.98 -1.34
N LYS A 4 -52.29 -59.20 -0.41
CA LYS A 4 -51.74 -59.54 0.93
C LYS A 4 -50.62 -60.62 1.02
N GLY A 5 -49.56 -60.50 1.80
CA GLY A 5 -49.22 -59.61 2.91
C GLY A 5 -48.47 -60.39 4.00
N ASN A 6 -47.21 -59.99 4.28
CA ASN A 6 -46.37 -60.12 5.49
C ASN A 6 -46.24 -61.44 6.30
N LYS A 7 -44.97 -61.82 6.60
CA LYS A 7 -44.38 -61.88 7.98
C LYS A 7 -42.87 -62.26 8.03
N ASN A 8 -42.04 -61.28 8.43
CA ASN A 8 -40.90 -61.25 9.38
C ASN A 8 -40.65 -62.50 10.28
N TRP A 9 -39.48 -62.94 10.78
CA TRP A 9 -38.04 -62.54 10.98
C TRP A 9 -37.24 -63.88 11.17
N ILE A 10 -35.89 -64.04 11.10
CA ILE A 10 -34.78 -63.56 11.96
C ILE A 10 -33.48 -64.02 11.26
N LEU A 11 -32.48 -63.16 11.06
CA LEU A 11 -31.08 -63.60 10.97
C LEU A 11 -30.18 -62.56 11.66
N ALA A 12 -29.56 -62.98 12.77
CA ALA A 12 -28.60 -62.20 13.52
C ALA A 12 -27.26 -62.17 12.78
N VAL A 13 -26.81 -60.98 12.38
CA VAL A 13 -25.44 -60.76 11.90
C VAL A 13 -24.68 -60.02 13.00
N LEU A 14 -23.77 -60.73 13.66
CA LEU A 14 -22.75 -60.14 14.53
C LEU A 14 -21.81 -59.28 13.68
N LEU A 15 -21.95 -57.96 13.80
CA LEU A 15 -20.98 -56.99 13.30
C LEU A 15 -19.91 -56.79 14.38
N THR A 16 -18.77 -57.45 14.20
CA THR A 16 -17.53 -57.14 14.93
C THR A 16 -17.07 -55.74 14.53
N LEU A 17 -17.28 -54.77 15.42
CA LEU A 17 -16.61 -53.47 15.40
C LEU A 17 -15.10 -53.70 15.66
N ILE A 18 -14.34 -53.90 14.59
CA ILE A 18 -12.89 -53.69 14.63
C ILE A 18 -12.72 -52.17 14.69
N SER A 19 -12.58 -51.64 15.90
CA SER A 19 -12.05 -50.31 16.12
C SER A 19 -10.62 -50.29 15.58
N VAL A 20 -10.44 -49.82 14.35
CA VAL A 20 -9.12 -49.40 13.88
C VAL A 20 -8.76 -48.19 14.73
N ALA A 21 -8.00 -48.43 15.80
CA ALA A 21 -7.31 -47.37 16.50
C ALA A 21 -6.34 -46.77 15.49
N THR A 22 -6.72 -45.63 14.91
CA THR A 22 -5.78 -44.79 14.19
C THR A 22 -4.72 -44.39 15.21
N PHE A 23 -3.54 -45.00 15.14
CA PHE A 23 -2.36 -44.62 15.92
C PHE A 23 -1.88 -43.23 15.46
N GLY A 24 -2.63 -42.18 15.81
CA GLY A 24 -2.17 -40.81 15.70
C GLY A 24 -1.14 -40.52 16.78
N LYS A 25 -0.06 -39.81 16.44
CA LYS A 25 0.89 -39.28 17.43
C LYS A 25 0.12 -38.38 18.42
N SER A 26 0.43 -38.45 19.71
CA SER A 26 -0.21 -37.57 20.70
C SER A 26 0.08 -36.09 20.41
N PRO A 27 -0.79 -35.14 20.82
CA PRO A 27 -0.55 -33.70 20.63
C PRO A 27 0.80 -33.22 21.21
N GLN A 28 1.22 -33.81 22.33
CA GLN A 28 2.51 -33.52 22.96
C GLN A 28 3.69 -34.08 22.13
N GLU A 29 3.55 -35.27 21.54
CA GLU A 29 4.56 -35.83 20.64
C GLU A 29 4.71 -34.97 19.37
N SER A 30 3.60 -34.52 18.80
CA SER A 30 3.61 -33.62 17.64
C SER A 30 4.30 -32.29 17.98
N THR A 31 3.91 -31.68 19.10
CA THR A 31 4.49 -30.41 19.57
C THR A 31 5.98 -30.56 19.88
N PHE A 32 6.40 -31.65 20.51
CA PHE A 32 7.81 -31.92 20.80
C PHE A 32 8.68 -31.91 19.56
N ASN A 33 8.23 -32.57 18.49
CA ASN A 33 8.96 -32.60 17.21
C ASN A 33 9.02 -31.20 16.58
N LEU A 34 7.95 -30.40 16.68
CA LEU A 34 7.95 -29.01 16.22
C LEU A 34 8.94 -28.15 17.01
N LEU A 35 8.93 -28.23 18.34
CA LEU A 35 9.83 -27.44 19.21
C LEU A 35 11.30 -27.82 19.01
N LEU A 36 11.58 -29.12 18.81
CA LEU A 36 12.91 -29.61 18.43
C LEU A 36 13.41 -29.02 17.11
N SER A 37 12.50 -28.84 16.14
CA SER A 37 12.87 -28.21 14.87
C SER A 37 13.27 -26.75 15.06
N VAL A 38 12.61 -26.01 15.96
CA VAL A 38 12.92 -24.59 16.25
C VAL A 38 14.19 -24.46 17.08
N ASN A 39 14.41 -25.38 18.02
CA ASN A 39 15.54 -25.33 18.94
C ASN A 39 15.90 -26.74 19.44
N SER A 40 17.12 -27.18 19.14
CA SER A 40 17.61 -28.52 19.50
C SER A 40 17.74 -28.75 21.01
N ASN A 41 17.76 -27.69 21.83
CA ASN A 41 17.81 -27.78 23.30
C ASN A 41 16.54 -28.41 23.91
N TRP A 42 15.47 -28.61 23.13
CA TRP A 42 14.29 -29.35 23.58
C TRP A 42 14.53 -30.86 23.76
N LYS A 43 15.63 -31.45 23.27
CA LYS A 43 15.89 -32.91 23.21
C LYS A 43 15.50 -33.71 24.46
N ASN A 44 15.74 -33.15 25.65
CA ASN A 44 15.48 -33.81 26.92
C ASN A 44 14.34 -33.16 27.74
N LEU A 45 13.57 -32.25 27.12
CA LEU A 45 12.56 -31.41 27.79
C LEU A 45 11.13 -31.75 27.36
N LYS A 46 10.88 -32.93 26.78
CA LYS A 46 9.55 -33.34 26.32
C LYS A 46 8.46 -33.25 27.40
N HIS A 47 8.81 -33.61 28.63
CA HIS A 47 7.91 -33.59 29.78
C HIS A 47 7.64 -32.19 30.32
N GLU A 48 8.42 -31.18 29.89
CA GLU A 48 8.26 -29.77 30.28
C GLU A 48 7.33 -29.01 29.32
N ILE A 49 6.82 -29.66 28.27
CA ILE A 49 5.90 -29.05 27.31
C ILE A 49 4.52 -28.91 27.95
N VAL A 50 4.05 -27.67 28.04
CA VAL A 50 2.75 -27.29 28.63
C VAL A 50 1.73 -26.93 27.56
N PHE A 51 2.15 -26.21 26.52
CA PHE A 51 1.26 -25.73 25.47
C PHE A 51 1.42 -26.54 24.19
N THR A 52 0.34 -27.11 23.70
CA THR A 52 0.29 -27.86 22.43
C THR A 52 -0.65 -27.17 21.43
N GLN A 53 -0.17 -26.91 20.22
CA GLN A 53 -0.99 -26.38 19.12
C GLN A 53 -0.35 -26.75 17.78
N THR A 54 -1.13 -26.75 16.69
CA THR A 54 -0.63 -26.92 15.32
C THR A 54 -0.45 -25.55 14.66
N PRO A 55 0.77 -24.97 14.67
CA PRO A 55 1.00 -23.64 14.11
C PRO A 55 0.81 -23.65 12.59
N GLN A 56 0.11 -22.65 12.07
CA GLN A 56 -0.17 -22.48 10.63
C GLN A 56 0.90 -21.63 9.91
N THR A 57 1.76 -20.96 10.67
CA THR A 57 2.83 -20.09 10.16
C THR A 57 4.09 -20.26 11.00
N GLU A 58 5.23 -19.87 10.45
CA GLU A 58 6.52 -19.86 11.16
C GLU A 58 6.46 -18.98 12.41
N GLN A 59 5.83 -17.81 12.33
CA GLN A 59 5.66 -16.91 13.47
C GLN A 59 4.84 -17.54 14.59
N LYS A 60 3.76 -18.28 14.26
CA LYS A 60 2.98 -19.05 15.26
C LYS A 60 3.78 -20.19 15.87
N LEU A 61 4.72 -20.78 15.13
CA LEU A 61 5.64 -21.81 15.62
C LEU A 61 6.66 -21.21 16.60
N VAL A 62 7.25 -20.05 16.28
CA VAL A 62 8.15 -19.32 17.20
C VAL A 62 7.40 -18.88 18.46
N ALA A 63 6.17 -18.37 18.34
CA ALA A 63 5.33 -18.04 19.50
C ALA A 63 5.05 -19.27 20.38
N LEU A 64 4.73 -20.43 19.78
CA LEU A 64 4.53 -21.68 20.51
C LEU A 64 5.78 -22.08 21.28
N HIS A 65 6.93 -21.95 20.64
CA HIS A 65 8.23 -22.19 21.25
C HIS A 65 8.43 -21.29 22.47
N LEU A 66 8.34 -19.97 22.30
CA LEU A 66 8.57 -19.02 23.39
C LEU A 66 7.57 -19.18 24.54
N LYS A 67 6.29 -19.50 24.26
CA LYS A 67 5.31 -19.82 25.32
C LYS A 67 5.73 -21.01 26.17
N ASN A 68 6.24 -22.09 25.55
CA ASN A 68 6.74 -23.25 26.29
C ASN A 68 8.07 -22.94 27.01
N VAL A 69 8.94 -22.11 26.43
CA VAL A 69 10.16 -21.65 27.11
C VAL A 69 9.82 -20.83 28.35
N ILE A 70 8.86 -19.91 28.26
CA ILE A 70 8.39 -19.12 29.42
C ILE A 70 7.87 -20.05 30.52
N ALA A 71 7.00 -21.02 30.19
CA ALA A 71 6.50 -21.97 31.18
C ALA A 71 7.63 -22.80 31.82
N TYR A 72 8.61 -23.23 31.03
CA TYR A 72 9.81 -23.89 31.54
C TYR A 72 10.57 -23.00 32.54
N LEU A 73 10.81 -21.73 32.18
CA LEU A 73 11.58 -20.80 33.02
C LEU A 73 10.87 -20.47 34.35
N GLU A 74 9.54 -20.35 34.32
CA GLU A 74 8.71 -20.06 35.50
C GLU A 74 8.64 -21.24 36.48
N ASN A 75 8.71 -22.46 35.98
CA ASN A 75 8.63 -23.68 36.80
C ASN A 75 10.00 -24.12 37.37
N LYS A 76 11.10 -23.43 37.07
CA LYS A 76 12.42 -23.79 37.61
C LYS A 76 12.62 -23.37 39.05
N ASN A 77 13.21 -24.26 39.85
CA ASN A 77 13.70 -23.94 41.18
C ASN A 77 14.83 -22.89 41.07
N THR A 78 14.67 -21.78 41.79
CA THR A 78 15.60 -20.64 41.82
C THR A 78 16.16 -20.35 43.21
N GLU A 79 15.97 -21.25 44.18
CA GLU A 79 16.40 -21.09 45.58
C GLU A 79 17.93 -20.92 45.70
N HIS A 80 18.68 -21.45 44.74
CA HIS A 80 20.12 -21.31 44.65
C HIS A 80 20.59 -19.93 44.14
N LEU A 81 19.69 -19.11 43.57
CA LEU A 81 20.01 -17.77 43.08
C LEU A 81 19.90 -16.73 44.20
N SER A 82 20.81 -15.76 44.21
CA SER A 82 20.67 -14.57 45.07
C SER A 82 19.39 -13.79 44.74
N GLU A 83 18.85 -13.07 45.72
CA GLU A 83 17.65 -12.23 45.55
C GLU A 83 17.77 -11.29 44.34
N LYS A 84 18.93 -10.66 44.14
CA LYS A 84 19.20 -9.80 42.97
C LYS A 84 19.04 -10.54 41.64
N LEU A 85 19.52 -11.78 41.55
CA LEU A 85 19.40 -12.60 40.35
C LEU A 85 17.99 -13.13 40.15
N GLN A 86 17.24 -13.41 41.22
CA GLN A 86 15.83 -13.77 41.12
C GLN A 86 15.01 -12.61 40.55
N ILE A 87 15.26 -11.38 41.02
CA ILE A 87 14.60 -10.17 40.48
C ILE A 87 14.94 -9.97 39.00
N ALA A 88 16.22 -10.08 38.63
CA ALA A 88 16.66 -9.95 37.23
C ALA A 88 16.02 -11.01 36.33
N ARG A 89 15.94 -12.26 36.81
CA ARG A 89 15.27 -13.36 36.11
C ARG A 89 13.81 -13.05 35.85
N GLN A 90 13.07 -12.61 36.86
CA GLN A 90 11.64 -12.28 36.71
C GLN A 90 11.42 -11.11 35.74
N SER A 91 12.30 -10.09 35.79
CA SER A 91 12.29 -8.99 34.83
C SER A 91 12.49 -9.48 33.40
N ASN A 92 13.46 -10.37 33.16
CA ASN A 92 13.73 -10.89 31.82
C ASN A 92 12.63 -11.84 31.31
N ILE A 93 12.01 -12.63 32.19
CA ILE A 93 10.83 -13.44 31.83
C ILE A 93 9.65 -12.53 31.46
N LYS A 94 9.44 -11.42 32.17
CA LYS A 94 8.40 -10.44 31.84
C LYS A 94 8.63 -9.81 30.46
N ILE A 95 9.86 -9.36 30.16
CA ILE A 95 10.23 -8.85 28.84
C ILE A 95 9.96 -9.90 27.75
N LEU A 96 10.34 -11.16 28.00
CA LEU A 96 10.11 -12.25 27.06
C LEU A 96 8.61 -12.51 26.82
N LYS A 97 7.77 -12.40 27.86
CA LYS A 97 6.31 -12.48 27.73
C LYS A 97 5.76 -11.36 26.85
N GLU A 98 6.18 -10.12 27.09
CA GLU A 98 5.76 -8.95 26.30
C GLU A 98 6.17 -9.10 24.83
N TYR A 99 7.41 -9.48 24.56
CA TYR A 99 7.90 -9.80 23.22
C TYR A 99 7.09 -10.93 22.54
N THR A 100 6.79 -12.00 23.28
CA THR A 100 6.00 -13.13 22.76
C THR A 100 4.57 -12.72 22.43
N LEU A 101 3.99 -11.77 23.18
CA LEU A 101 2.65 -11.22 22.93
C LEU A 101 2.61 -10.27 21.73
N GLN A 102 3.69 -9.49 21.50
CA GLN A 102 3.81 -8.64 20.33
C GLN A 102 3.82 -9.46 19.02
N GLY A 103 4.41 -10.66 19.04
CA GLY A 103 4.34 -11.60 17.92
C GLY A 103 5.15 -11.18 16.68
N THR A 104 6.08 -10.25 16.84
CA THR A 104 6.99 -9.79 15.78
C THR A 104 8.36 -10.41 15.98
N PHE A 105 8.63 -11.53 15.29
CA PHE A 105 9.92 -12.23 15.37
C PHE A 105 10.67 -12.12 14.05
N PRO A 106 12.00 -12.27 14.04
CA PRO A 106 12.79 -12.30 12.81
C PRO A 106 12.25 -13.25 11.74
N SER A 107 12.42 -12.89 10.47
CA SER A 107 12.21 -13.79 9.33
C SER A 107 13.55 -14.18 8.69
N ASN A 108 13.59 -15.39 8.13
CA ASN A 108 14.75 -15.87 7.41
C ASN A 108 14.56 -15.68 5.91
N ASP A 109 15.10 -14.58 5.39
CA ASP A 109 15.21 -14.28 3.97
C ASP A 109 16.66 -14.38 3.46
N PHE A 110 17.53 -15.02 4.25
CA PHE A 110 18.96 -15.14 3.99
C PHE A 110 19.37 -16.53 3.52
N GLN A 111 18.75 -17.59 4.06
CA GLN A 111 19.17 -18.97 3.82
C GLN A 111 17.98 -19.89 3.53
N ASN A 112 18.23 -20.91 2.70
CA ASN A 112 17.27 -21.96 2.38
C ASN A 112 17.22 -23.07 3.44
N SER A 113 17.76 -22.82 4.63
CA SER A 113 17.77 -23.71 5.79
C SER A 113 17.34 -22.94 7.03
N ARG A 114 16.87 -23.64 8.06
CA ARG A 114 16.53 -23.02 9.34
C ARG A 114 17.80 -22.58 10.08
N VAL A 115 17.92 -21.29 10.39
CA VAL A 115 19.09 -20.70 11.06
C VAL A 115 18.70 -19.73 12.18
N PRO A 116 19.52 -19.54 13.21
CA PRO A 116 19.34 -18.41 14.12
C PRO A 116 19.59 -17.11 13.36
N ILE A 117 18.87 -16.06 13.72
CA ILE A 117 19.05 -14.71 13.17
C ILE A 117 18.99 -13.76 14.35
N PHE A 118 20.04 -12.94 14.54
CA PHE A 118 20.11 -12.03 15.67
C PHE A 118 19.23 -10.79 15.48
N ILE A 119 19.35 -10.11 14.33
CA ILE A 119 18.49 -9.01 13.87
C ILE A 119 18.29 -9.18 12.36
N ASP A 120 17.06 -9.19 11.86
CA ASP A 120 16.82 -9.38 10.42
C ASP A 120 16.87 -8.07 9.60
N ARG A 121 16.56 -8.15 8.30
CA ARG A 121 16.56 -7.00 7.39
C ARG A 121 15.49 -5.95 7.70
N ASN A 122 14.46 -6.32 8.47
CA ASN A 122 13.38 -5.44 8.87
C ASN A 122 13.64 -4.80 10.25
N ASP A 123 14.88 -4.87 10.75
CA ASP A 123 15.31 -4.41 12.08
C ASP A 123 14.57 -5.11 13.24
N VAL A 124 14.11 -6.35 13.02
CA VAL A 124 13.45 -7.15 14.06
C VAL A 124 14.49 -7.95 14.83
N PHE A 125 14.55 -7.72 16.14
CA PHE A 125 15.47 -8.39 17.06
C PHE A 125 14.94 -9.79 17.42
N CYS A 126 15.83 -10.77 17.57
CA CYS A 126 15.45 -12.07 18.14
C CYS A 126 15.10 -11.96 19.63
N ALA A 127 14.52 -13.02 20.21
CA ALA A 127 14.12 -13.02 21.62
C ALA A 127 15.27 -12.62 22.58
N VAL A 128 16.47 -13.18 22.39
CA VAL A 128 17.64 -12.82 23.21
C VAL A 128 18.09 -11.38 22.95
N GLY A 129 18.18 -10.97 21.67
CA GLY A 129 18.56 -9.62 21.28
C GLY A 129 17.60 -8.54 21.79
N TYR A 130 16.31 -8.85 21.84
CA TYR A 130 15.25 -8.00 22.38
C TYR A 130 15.39 -7.83 23.90
N ILE A 131 15.63 -8.92 24.64
CA ILE A 131 15.87 -8.82 26.09
C ILE A 131 17.10 -7.93 26.37
N ILE A 132 18.19 -8.12 25.62
CA ILE A 132 19.40 -7.29 25.75
C ILE A 132 19.09 -5.82 25.44
N LYS A 133 18.32 -5.53 24.38
CA LYS A 133 17.86 -4.18 24.03
C LYS A 133 17.09 -3.53 25.17
N GLU A 134 16.09 -4.23 25.72
CA GLU A 134 15.26 -3.73 26.84
C GLU A 134 16.05 -3.57 28.15
N ASN A 135 17.22 -4.21 28.26
CA ASN A 135 18.18 -4.00 29.35
C ASN A 135 19.11 -2.79 29.10
N GLY A 136 18.86 -1.97 28.07
CA GLY A 136 19.64 -0.78 27.72
C GLY A 136 20.91 -1.06 26.91
N LEU A 137 21.04 -2.26 26.33
CA LEU A 137 22.26 -2.73 25.68
C LEU A 137 22.08 -2.95 24.17
N GLU A 138 21.22 -2.16 23.51
CA GLU A 138 20.92 -2.29 22.08
C GLU A 138 22.18 -2.30 21.20
N LYS A 139 23.18 -1.49 21.54
CA LYS A 139 24.45 -1.42 20.82
C LYS A 139 25.13 -2.78 20.68
N ILE A 140 25.12 -3.59 21.75
CA ILE A 140 25.69 -4.94 21.75
C ILE A 140 24.94 -5.82 20.75
N SER A 141 23.61 -5.76 20.75
CA SER A 141 22.79 -6.55 19.83
C SER A 141 23.08 -6.23 18.36
N ARG A 142 23.31 -4.95 18.05
CA ARG A 142 23.66 -4.51 16.70
C ARG A 142 25.09 -4.91 16.31
N GLU A 143 26.05 -4.83 17.24
CA GLU A 143 27.43 -5.28 17.04
C GLU A 143 27.49 -6.79 16.77
N ILE A 144 26.71 -7.59 17.50
CA ILE A 144 26.55 -9.03 17.26
C ILE A 144 25.92 -9.28 15.89
N ALA A 145 24.80 -8.61 15.56
CA ALA A 145 24.14 -8.80 14.28
C ALA A 145 25.03 -8.46 13.08
N THR A 146 25.96 -7.51 13.24
CA THR A 146 26.91 -7.12 12.17
C THR A 146 27.94 -8.22 11.88
N ASN A 147 28.42 -8.92 12.91
CA ASN A 147 29.57 -9.82 12.79
C ASN A 147 29.23 -11.32 12.89
N GLN A 148 28.11 -11.64 13.54
CA GLN A 148 27.74 -12.99 13.98
C GLN A 148 26.23 -13.23 13.81
N LEU A 149 25.64 -12.70 12.74
CA LEU A 149 24.20 -12.70 12.48
C LEU A 149 23.51 -14.06 12.65
N PHE A 150 24.18 -15.12 12.18
CA PHE A 150 23.67 -16.51 12.18
C PHE A 150 24.29 -17.39 13.28
N SER A 151 24.94 -16.79 14.28
CA SER A 151 25.58 -17.55 15.35
C SER A 151 24.58 -17.96 16.43
N TYR A 152 24.74 -19.18 16.93
CA TYR A 152 24.11 -19.57 18.19
C TYR A 152 24.75 -18.82 19.35
N LEU A 153 24.03 -18.67 20.45
CA LEU A 153 24.50 -17.88 21.59
C LEU A 153 25.83 -18.38 22.17
N HIS A 154 26.05 -19.70 22.15
CA HIS A 154 27.30 -20.30 22.63
C HIS A 154 28.49 -20.07 21.69
N GLU A 155 28.25 -19.62 20.46
CA GLU A 155 29.27 -19.28 19.46
C GLU A 155 29.59 -17.78 19.43
N ILE A 156 28.74 -16.95 20.05
CA ILE A 156 28.92 -15.49 20.09
C ILE A 156 30.09 -15.14 21.01
N GLN A 157 31.08 -14.46 20.45
CA GLN A 157 32.26 -14.00 21.18
C GLN A 157 32.15 -12.50 21.43
N HIS A 158 31.31 -12.13 22.40
CA HIS A 158 31.15 -10.74 22.82
C HIS A 158 31.36 -10.59 24.34
N PRO A 159 32.36 -9.83 24.80
CA PRO A 159 32.71 -9.75 26.22
C PRO A 159 31.55 -9.23 27.07
N ASP A 160 30.77 -8.28 26.55
CA ASP A 160 29.65 -7.71 27.29
C ASP A 160 28.41 -8.60 27.31
N LEU A 161 28.27 -9.55 26.37
CA LEU A 161 27.22 -10.57 26.43
C LEU A 161 27.46 -11.51 27.61
N ILE A 162 28.71 -11.92 27.83
CA ILE A 162 29.11 -12.76 28.97
C ILE A 162 28.88 -12.01 30.29
N LYS A 163 29.20 -10.71 30.35
CA LYS A 163 28.94 -9.89 31.54
C LYS A 163 27.44 -9.79 31.84
N TRP A 164 26.63 -9.51 30.81
CA TRP A 164 25.18 -9.43 30.95
C TRP A 164 24.57 -10.76 31.42
N GLN A 165 25.00 -11.89 30.84
CA GLN A 165 24.52 -13.22 31.22
C GLN A 165 24.73 -13.50 32.72
N LYS A 166 25.86 -13.08 33.29
CA LYS A 166 26.13 -13.25 34.74
C LYS A 166 25.20 -12.45 35.63
N THR A 167 24.54 -11.42 35.10
CA THR A 167 23.62 -10.55 35.84
C THR A 167 22.15 -10.75 35.48
N SER A 168 21.84 -11.54 34.44
CA SER A 168 20.48 -11.68 33.91
C SER A 168 19.57 -12.59 34.74
N GLY A 169 20.15 -13.42 35.62
CA GLY A 169 19.41 -14.47 36.33
C GLY A 169 19.03 -15.67 35.43
N LEU A 170 19.59 -15.74 34.23
CA LEU A 170 19.38 -16.81 33.25
C LEU A 170 20.70 -17.54 32.97
N THR A 171 20.64 -18.86 32.94
CA THR A 171 21.78 -19.71 32.57
C THR A 171 22.05 -19.65 31.06
N LEU A 172 23.24 -20.06 30.62
CA LEU A 172 23.55 -20.18 29.20
C LEU A 172 22.61 -21.17 28.48
N PHE A 173 22.23 -22.26 29.15
CA PHE A 173 21.26 -23.21 28.61
C PHE A 173 19.89 -22.57 28.40
N GLU A 174 19.42 -21.79 29.37
CA GLU A 174 18.13 -21.09 29.27
C GLU A 174 18.14 -20.04 28.17
N LEU A 175 19.22 -19.27 28.03
CA LEU A 175 19.36 -18.31 26.94
C LEU A 175 19.46 -19.01 25.58
N ALA A 176 20.14 -20.16 25.51
CA ALA A 176 20.17 -20.99 24.32
C ALA A 176 18.79 -21.59 24.00
N LEU A 177 17.98 -21.89 25.02
CA LEU A 177 16.60 -22.35 24.87
C LEU A 177 15.66 -21.20 24.44
N ILE A 178 15.91 -19.97 24.89
CA ILE A 178 15.19 -18.76 24.47
C ILE A 178 15.48 -18.42 23.00
N GLN A 179 16.69 -18.67 22.50
CA GLN A 179 17.07 -18.37 21.12
C GLN A 179 16.40 -19.34 20.13
N PRO A 180 15.37 -18.91 19.36
CA PRO A 180 14.85 -19.77 18.31
C PRO A 180 15.78 -19.71 17.09
N THR A 181 15.58 -20.66 16.19
CA THR A 181 16.00 -20.54 14.79
C THR A 181 14.76 -20.29 13.94
N TYR A 182 14.93 -19.78 12.71
CA TYR A 182 13.83 -19.38 11.83
C TYR A 182 13.88 -20.17 10.53
N GLY A 183 12.77 -20.84 10.18
CA GLY A 183 12.65 -21.68 8.99
C GLY A 183 12.88 -20.90 7.70
N PRO A 184 13.30 -21.56 6.60
CA PRO A 184 13.55 -20.90 5.32
C PRO A 184 12.32 -20.19 4.78
N PRO A 185 12.47 -19.35 3.74
CA PRO A 185 11.33 -18.77 3.08
C PRO A 185 10.30 -19.84 2.66
N ILE A 186 9.05 -19.68 3.07
CA ILE A 186 7.95 -20.47 2.57
C ILE A 186 7.55 -19.85 1.23
N MET A 187 7.89 -20.53 0.14
CA MET A 187 7.47 -20.07 -1.17
C MET A 187 5.96 -20.22 -1.31
N VAL A 188 5.29 -19.10 -1.49
CA VAL A 188 3.86 -19.02 -1.74
C VAL A 188 3.67 -18.76 -3.22
N CYS A 189 3.03 -19.70 -3.89
CA CYS A 189 2.68 -19.56 -5.29
C CYS A 189 1.81 -18.31 -5.49
N ALA A 190 2.24 -17.40 -6.36
CA ALA A 190 1.48 -16.25 -6.84
C ALA A 190 1.33 -16.31 -8.35
N ALA A 191 0.10 -16.09 -8.80
CA ALA A 191 -0.20 -15.92 -10.22
C ALA A 191 -0.13 -14.44 -10.62
N GLU A 192 -0.03 -14.16 -11.90
CA GLU A 192 -0.29 -12.80 -12.38
C GLU A 192 -1.73 -12.38 -12.05
N SER A 193 -1.99 -11.07 -12.00
CA SER A 193 -3.35 -10.56 -11.97
C SER A 193 -4.23 -11.25 -13.03
N GLN A 194 -5.43 -11.64 -12.62
CA GLN A 194 -6.37 -12.34 -13.51
C GLN A 194 -7.36 -11.38 -14.18
N VAL A 195 -7.33 -10.10 -13.80
CA VAL A 195 -8.12 -9.04 -14.44
C VAL A 195 -7.68 -8.92 -15.90
N LYS A 196 -8.64 -9.11 -16.81
CA LYS A 196 -8.39 -9.02 -18.25
C LYS A 196 -8.58 -7.57 -18.71
N TRP A 197 -7.58 -7.07 -19.41
CA TRP A 197 -7.57 -5.76 -20.02
C TRP A 197 -7.61 -5.90 -21.53
N THR A 198 -8.46 -5.10 -22.18
CA THR A 198 -8.57 -5.03 -23.63
C THR A 198 -8.05 -3.68 -24.10
N GLU A 199 -7.19 -3.64 -25.10
CA GLU A 199 -6.78 -2.37 -25.70
C GLU A 199 -7.98 -1.73 -26.40
N SER A 200 -8.29 -0.47 -26.08
CA SER A 200 -9.50 0.16 -26.60
C SER A 200 -9.34 0.76 -28.00
N ASN A 201 -8.21 0.51 -28.70
CA ASN A 201 -7.86 1.25 -29.92
C ASN A 201 -8.00 0.45 -31.22
N ASN A 202 -8.75 1.02 -32.16
CA ASN A 202 -8.51 0.93 -33.59
C ASN A 202 -7.90 2.27 -34.07
N GLN A 203 -6.59 2.25 -34.37
CA GLN A 203 -5.81 3.15 -35.24
C GLN A 203 -5.27 4.53 -34.74
N SER A 204 -3.92 4.61 -34.73
CA SER A 204 -3.00 5.76 -34.85
C SER A 204 -2.75 6.77 -33.72
N ASN A 205 -3.60 6.95 -32.70
CA ASN A 205 -3.38 7.99 -31.69
C ASN A 205 -2.70 7.45 -30.41
N THR A 206 -1.66 8.15 -29.95
CA THR A 206 -1.07 8.00 -28.61
C THR A 206 -1.52 9.17 -27.73
N PHE A 207 -1.91 8.86 -26.49
CA PHE A 207 -2.43 9.85 -25.55
C PHE A 207 -1.42 10.17 -24.44
N ASP A 208 -1.38 11.41 -24.01
CA ASP A 208 -0.50 11.87 -22.91
C ASP A 208 -1.27 12.01 -21.58
N LYS A 209 -2.57 12.30 -21.66
CA LYS A 209 -3.46 12.45 -20.51
C LYS A 209 -4.90 12.11 -20.86
N ILE A 210 -5.64 11.55 -19.92
CA ILE A 210 -7.10 11.38 -20.01
C ILE A 210 -7.79 12.21 -18.94
N ILE A 211 -8.97 12.74 -19.27
CA ILE A 211 -9.75 13.59 -18.37
C ILE A 211 -11.22 13.22 -18.54
N LYS A 212 -11.93 13.02 -17.44
CA LYS A 212 -13.37 12.82 -17.44
C LYS A 212 -14.11 14.16 -17.27
N ASP A 213 -15.07 14.40 -18.15
CA ASP A 213 -16.14 15.37 -17.89
C ASP A 213 -17.14 14.73 -16.92
N GLU A 214 -17.09 15.13 -15.65
CA GLU A 214 -17.94 14.57 -14.60
C GLU A 214 -19.43 14.85 -14.82
N GLU A 215 -19.80 15.99 -15.41
CA GLU A 215 -21.20 16.39 -15.59
C GLU A 215 -21.86 15.59 -16.72
N ASN A 216 -21.16 15.43 -17.84
CA ASN A 216 -21.69 14.74 -19.01
C ASN A 216 -21.28 13.26 -19.09
N ASN A 217 -20.41 12.80 -18.18
CA ASN A 217 -19.86 11.44 -18.14
C ASN A 217 -19.18 11.04 -19.47
N VAL A 218 -18.32 11.92 -19.98
CA VAL A 218 -17.60 11.74 -21.27
C VAL A 218 -16.09 11.74 -21.02
N LEU A 219 -15.37 10.83 -21.69
CA LEU A 219 -13.90 10.82 -21.68
C LEU A 219 -13.34 11.76 -22.73
N TYR A 220 -12.33 12.52 -22.33
CA TYR A 220 -11.47 13.30 -23.19
C TYR A 220 -10.03 12.85 -23.03
N ALA A 221 -9.21 13.10 -24.03
CA ALA A 221 -7.79 12.85 -23.99
C ALA A 221 -7.01 13.96 -24.70
N ILE A 222 -5.76 14.13 -24.30
CA ILE A 222 -4.77 14.93 -24.99
C ILE A 222 -3.88 13.97 -25.77
N SER A 223 -3.70 14.20 -27.06
CA SER A 223 -2.81 13.39 -27.91
C SER A 223 -1.86 14.26 -28.70
N ASN A 224 -0.71 13.70 -29.05
CA ASN A 224 0.17 14.24 -30.06
C ASN A 224 -0.55 14.31 -31.42
N ALA A 225 -0.53 15.49 -32.04
CA ALA A 225 -1.11 15.74 -33.36
C ALA A 225 -0.07 15.60 -34.49
N ASP A 226 1.22 15.64 -34.16
CA ASP A 226 2.32 15.45 -35.11
C ASP A 226 3.32 14.38 -34.63
N GLN A 227 4.22 13.99 -35.53
CA GLN A 227 5.24 12.96 -35.25
C GLN A 227 6.35 13.44 -34.31
N ASN A 228 6.50 14.75 -34.13
CA ASN A 228 7.58 15.35 -33.34
C ASN A 228 7.14 15.69 -31.91
N GLY A 229 5.85 15.53 -31.58
CA GLY A 229 5.26 15.94 -30.32
C GLY A 229 5.26 17.45 -30.11
N LEU A 230 5.24 18.25 -31.20
CA LEU A 230 5.25 19.71 -31.10
C LEU A 230 3.85 20.31 -31.13
N ALA A 231 2.89 19.56 -31.66
CA ALA A 231 1.48 19.93 -31.65
C ALA A 231 0.65 18.90 -30.88
N HIS A 232 -0.27 19.39 -30.06
CA HIS A 232 -1.25 18.59 -29.33
C HIS A 232 -2.67 18.84 -29.85
N GLN A 233 -3.54 17.87 -29.65
CA GLN A 233 -4.97 17.99 -29.94
C GLN A 233 -5.82 17.40 -28.82
N VAL A 234 -7.06 17.90 -28.71
CA VAL A 234 -8.06 17.34 -27.81
C VAL A 234 -8.89 16.30 -28.56
N MET A 235 -8.99 15.12 -27.97
CA MET A 235 -9.78 14.00 -28.47
C MET A 235 -10.94 13.72 -27.52
N ARG A 236 -12.12 13.40 -28.05
CA ARG A 236 -13.30 13.01 -27.28
C ARG A 236 -13.70 11.59 -27.62
N PHE A 237 -13.94 10.79 -26.60
CA PHE A 237 -14.37 9.42 -26.74
C PHE A 237 -15.90 9.32 -26.83
N ASN A 238 -16.38 8.52 -27.76
CA ASN A 238 -17.78 8.13 -27.83
C ASN A 238 -17.92 6.70 -27.28
N VAL A 239 -18.53 6.57 -26.10
CA VAL A 239 -18.74 5.30 -25.41
C VAL A 239 -19.60 4.32 -26.24
N LEU A 240 -20.56 4.83 -27.04
CA LEU A 240 -21.49 4.01 -27.81
C LEU A 240 -20.86 3.47 -29.10
N SER A 241 -20.13 4.30 -29.84
CA SER A 241 -19.46 3.87 -31.09
C SER A 241 -18.07 3.29 -30.85
N ASN A 242 -17.51 3.47 -29.65
CA ASN A 242 -16.14 3.10 -29.30
C ASN A 242 -15.09 3.81 -30.18
N GLU A 243 -15.35 5.07 -30.51
CA GLU A 243 -14.52 5.87 -31.42
C GLU A 243 -14.06 7.18 -30.78
N TRP A 244 -12.87 7.61 -31.19
CA TRP A 244 -12.32 8.92 -30.84
C TRP A 244 -12.58 9.92 -31.96
N SER A 245 -12.97 11.14 -31.60
CA SER A 245 -13.10 12.26 -32.54
C SER A 245 -12.42 13.51 -32.01
N GLN A 246 -11.78 14.26 -32.91
CA GLN A 246 -11.11 15.51 -32.57
C GLN A 246 -12.11 16.58 -32.13
N VAL A 247 -11.73 17.36 -31.13
CA VAL A 247 -12.47 18.53 -30.64
C VAL A 247 -11.62 19.77 -30.80
N GLY A 248 -12.15 20.76 -31.52
CA GLY A 248 -11.41 21.98 -31.80
C GLY A 248 -10.35 21.81 -32.90
N ASN A 249 -9.42 22.75 -32.96
CA ASN A 249 -8.23 22.69 -33.79
C ASN A 249 -7.02 22.17 -33.01
N GLU A 250 -5.98 21.75 -33.73
CA GLU A 250 -4.66 21.45 -33.15
C GLU A 250 -4.02 22.70 -32.55
N ILE A 251 -3.21 22.50 -31.52
CA ILE A 251 -2.46 23.52 -30.80
C ILE A 251 -0.98 23.26 -31.04
N ASN A 252 -0.27 24.24 -31.60
CA ASN A 252 1.20 24.18 -31.74
C ASN A 252 1.86 24.59 -30.42
N GLY A 253 2.11 23.59 -29.58
CA GLY A 253 2.52 23.70 -28.19
C GLY A 253 1.82 22.65 -27.32
N ASP A 254 2.08 22.69 -26.02
CA ASP A 254 1.56 21.69 -25.09
C ASP A 254 0.18 22.08 -24.59
N ILE A 255 -0.77 21.16 -24.65
CA ILE A 255 -2.00 21.24 -23.85
C ILE A 255 -1.67 20.68 -22.45
N LEU A 256 -1.76 21.53 -21.43
CA LEU A 256 -1.44 21.21 -20.03
C LEU A 256 -2.62 20.60 -19.27
N GLY A 257 -3.84 20.88 -19.72
CA GLY A 257 -5.06 20.42 -19.06
C GLY A 257 -6.33 20.83 -19.79
N ILE A 258 -7.40 20.05 -19.55
CA ILE A 258 -8.75 20.27 -20.06
C ILE A 258 -9.65 20.60 -18.88
N HIS A 259 -10.44 21.67 -18.99
CA HIS A 259 -11.24 22.22 -17.89
C HIS A 259 -12.67 22.46 -18.36
N PHE A 260 -13.64 21.86 -17.67
CA PHE A 260 -15.07 22.06 -17.93
C PHE A 260 -15.62 23.10 -16.98
N PHE A 261 -16.08 24.22 -17.53
CA PHE A 261 -16.57 25.33 -16.72
C PHE A 261 -17.82 25.94 -17.33
N LYS A 262 -18.92 25.94 -16.58
CA LYS A 262 -20.25 26.43 -17.02
C LYS A 262 -20.70 25.80 -18.35
N ASN A 263 -20.52 24.48 -18.48
CA ASN A 263 -20.83 23.71 -19.68
C ASN A 263 -20.04 24.14 -20.95
N GLU A 264 -18.89 24.77 -20.75
CA GLU A 264 -17.97 25.17 -21.81
C GLU A 264 -16.60 24.52 -21.60
N LEU A 265 -15.93 24.22 -22.71
CA LEU A 265 -14.61 23.58 -22.71
C LEU A 265 -13.51 24.63 -22.76
N TYR A 266 -12.62 24.59 -21.78
CA TYR A 266 -11.40 25.38 -21.75
C TYR A 266 -10.18 24.46 -21.76
N ILE A 267 -9.07 24.95 -22.30
CA ILE A 267 -7.76 24.30 -22.21
C ILE A 267 -6.72 25.28 -21.71
N SER A 268 -5.85 24.81 -20.81
CA SER A 268 -4.63 25.52 -20.45
C SER A 268 -3.50 25.03 -21.35
N VAL A 269 -2.74 25.95 -21.93
CA VAL A 269 -1.69 25.63 -22.91
C VAL A 269 -0.36 26.29 -22.58
N LEU A 270 0.73 25.71 -23.09
CA LEU A 270 2.07 26.29 -23.18
C LEU A 270 2.45 26.44 -24.66
N LEU A 271 2.51 27.69 -25.13
CA LEU A 271 2.83 28.05 -26.51
C LEU A 271 4.24 28.67 -26.56
N PRO A 272 5.30 27.90 -26.85
CA PRO A 272 6.69 28.33 -26.62
C PRO A 272 7.14 29.52 -27.47
N PHE A 273 6.43 29.82 -28.56
CA PHE A 273 6.77 30.90 -29.49
C PHE A 273 5.94 32.18 -29.28
N GLU A 274 4.99 32.18 -28.35
CA GLU A 274 4.16 33.34 -28.04
C GLU A 274 4.81 34.23 -26.97
N ASN A 275 4.52 35.54 -27.01
CA ASN A 275 5.02 36.50 -25.99
C ASN A 275 4.58 36.13 -24.56
N PHE A 276 3.41 35.49 -24.45
CA PHE A 276 2.89 34.94 -23.22
C PHE A 276 2.66 33.43 -23.44
N PRO A 277 3.64 32.58 -23.09
CA PRO A 277 3.57 31.17 -23.41
C PRO A 277 2.41 30.45 -22.71
N HIS A 278 2.11 30.80 -21.45
CA HIS A 278 0.98 30.22 -20.74
C HIS A 278 -0.31 30.97 -21.05
N GLN A 279 -1.31 30.24 -21.56
CA GLN A 279 -2.60 30.81 -21.94
C GLN A 279 -3.77 29.90 -21.53
N LEU A 280 -4.94 30.51 -21.38
CA LEU A 280 -6.23 29.83 -21.25
C LEU A 280 -7.00 30.06 -22.55
N LEU A 281 -7.34 28.98 -23.25
CA LEU A 281 -8.14 29.02 -24.47
C LEU A 281 -9.53 28.43 -24.19
N LYS A 282 -10.53 28.92 -24.91
CA LYS A 282 -11.92 28.46 -24.84
C LYS A 282 -12.35 27.91 -26.18
N LEU A 283 -13.01 26.76 -26.20
CA LEU A 283 -13.61 26.24 -27.42
C LEU A 283 -14.79 27.13 -27.82
N LYS A 284 -14.70 27.74 -29.01
CA LYS A 284 -15.83 28.40 -29.67
C LYS A 284 -16.07 27.75 -31.02
N ARG A 285 -17.28 27.22 -31.20
CA ARG A 285 -17.69 26.45 -32.38
C ARG A 285 -16.79 25.23 -32.61
N LYS A 286 -15.70 25.39 -33.36
CA LYS A 286 -14.73 24.35 -33.72
C LYS A 286 -13.28 24.78 -33.51
N THR A 287 -13.03 25.90 -32.84
CA THR A 287 -11.67 26.43 -32.64
C THR A 287 -11.46 26.87 -31.19
N PHE A 288 -10.27 26.63 -30.67
CA PHE A 288 -9.84 27.15 -29.38
C PHE A 288 -9.35 28.59 -29.56
N GLU A 289 -10.01 29.51 -28.87
CA GLU A 289 -9.71 30.95 -28.92
C GLU A 289 -9.16 31.43 -27.58
N LYS A 290 -8.15 32.31 -27.62
CA LYS A 290 -7.54 32.88 -26.41
C LYS A 290 -8.57 33.64 -25.57
N THR A 291 -8.67 33.23 -24.31
CA THR A 291 -9.49 33.88 -23.27
C THR A 291 -8.62 34.66 -22.30
N ALA A 292 -7.46 34.11 -21.93
CA ALA A 292 -6.50 34.79 -21.08
C ALA A 292 -5.05 34.40 -21.36
N HIS A 293 -4.13 35.30 -21.02
CA HIS A 293 -2.70 35.04 -20.98
C HIS A 293 -2.10 35.42 -19.62
N PHE A 294 -1.01 34.75 -19.25
CA PHE A 294 -0.37 34.85 -17.95
C PHE A 294 1.10 35.23 -18.11
N ASN A 295 1.62 36.08 -17.22
CA ASN A 295 3.04 36.46 -17.21
C ASN A 295 3.94 35.50 -16.40
N GLY A 296 3.42 34.32 -16.07
CA GLY A 296 4.08 33.27 -15.32
C GLY A 296 3.34 31.94 -15.53
N ASN A 297 3.86 30.88 -14.93
CA ASN A 297 3.39 29.54 -15.24
C ASN A 297 2.08 29.24 -14.52
N ILE A 298 1.14 28.62 -15.24
CA ILE A 298 -0.02 27.96 -14.63
C ILE A 298 0.46 26.65 -14.00
N LYS A 299 0.16 26.44 -12.72
CA LYS A 299 0.51 25.21 -11.99
C LYS A 299 -0.68 24.28 -11.83
N ASN A 300 -1.84 24.83 -11.47
CA ASN A 300 -3.05 24.05 -11.34
C ASN A 300 -4.29 24.92 -11.66
N ILE A 301 -5.36 24.29 -12.15
CA ILE A 301 -6.67 24.88 -12.37
C ILE A 301 -7.72 23.92 -11.82
N GLU A 302 -8.63 24.45 -11.01
CA GLU A 302 -9.72 23.70 -10.39
C GLU A 302 -11.05 24.42 -10.63
N VAL A 303 -12.13 23.67 -10.81
CA VAL A 303 -13.47 24.25 -10.94
C VAL A 303 -14.27 23.90 -9.70
N PHE A 304 -14.73 24.92 -8.98
CA PHE A 304 -15.42 24.76 -7.69
C PHE A 304 -16.46 25.86 -7.48
N ASN A 305 -17.66 25.52 -7.00
CA ASN A 305 -18.74 26.49 -6.73
C ASN A 305 -18.97 27.52 -7.87
N SER A 306 -19.09 27.03 -9.11
CA SER A 306 -19.31 27.85 -10.31
C SER A 306 -18.25 28.92 -10.59
N LYS A 307 -17.02 28.74 -10.08
CA LYS A 307 -15.83 29.53 -10.41
C LYS A 307 -14.68 28.61 -10.82
N MET A 308 -13.82 29.11 -11.68
CA MET A 308 -12.54 28.48 -12.01
C MET A 308 -11.43 29.14 -11.20
N TYR A 309 -10.68 28.37 -10.43
CA TYR A 309 -9.55 28.80 -9.62
C TYR A 309 -8.27 28.45 -10.37
N ILE A 310 -7.34 29.39 -10.46
CA ILE A 310 -6.10 29.23 -11.22
C ILE A 310 -4.94 29.59 -10.30
N LEU A 311 -4.07 28.61 -10.06
CA LEU A 311 -2.89 28.73 -9.22
C LEU A 311 -1.64 28.71 -10.10
N GLY A 312 -0.68 29.59 -9.84
CA GLY A 312 0.54 29.67 -10.64
C GLY A 312 1.67 30.48 -10.03
N SER A 313 2.66 30.82 -10.86
CA SER A 313 3.75 31.76 -10.54
C SER A 313 3.55 33.15 -11.17
N PHE A 314 2.38 33.41 -11.74
CA PHE A 314 2.02 34.69 -12.34
C PHE A 314 1.61 35.73 -11.28
N ASN A 315 1.69 37.00 -11.67
CA ASN A 315 1.15 38.13 -10.91
C ASN A 315 0.42 39.14 -11.80
N HIS A 316 0.26 38.83 -13.09
CA HIS A 316 -0.61 39.53 -14.02
C HIS A 316 -1.39 38.54 -14.87
N ILE A 317 -2.64 38.88 -15.16
CA ILE A 317 -3.50 38.18 -16.13
C ILE A 317 -4.02 39.23 -17.10
N ASN A 318 -3.89 38.99 -18.40
CA ASN A 318 -4.29 39.94 -19.45
C ASN A 318 -3.71 41.35 -19.20
N ASP A 319 -2.42 41.39 -18.84
CA ASP A 319 -1.65 42.60 -18.54
C ASP A 319 -2.15 43.42 -17.32
N LYS A 320 -3.14 42.90 -16.58
CA LYS A 320 -3.65 43.51 -15.35
C LYS A 320 -3.05 42.84 -14.12
N PRO A 321 -2.60 43.62 -13.11
CA PRO A 321 -2.02 43.06 -11.90
C PRO A 321 -3.05 42.26 -11.10
N LEU A 322 -2.67 41.05 -10.69
CA LEU A 322 -3.48 40.13 -9.89
C LEU A 322 -2.59 39.31 -8.95
N THR A 323 -3.17 38.37 -8.22
CA THR A 323 -2.45 37.44 -7.34
C THR A 323 -2.17 36.13 -8.05
N ASN A 324 -1.19 35.39 -7.54
CA ASN A 324 -0.79 34.04 -7.99
C ASN A 324 -1.87 32.95 -7.78
N LEU A 325 -2.98 33.31 -7.14
CA LEU A 325 -4.21 32.54 -7.05
C LEU A 325 -5.38 33.45 -7.48
N ALA A 326 -5.96 33.12 -8.63
CA ALA A 326 -7.01 33.91 -9.28
C ALA A 326 -8.32 33.14 -9.35
N CYS A 327 -9.43 33.86 -9.37
CA CYS A 327 -10.77 33.32 -9.61
C CYS A 327 -11.32 33.89 -10.92
N PHE A 328 -11.85 33.03 -11.78
CA PHE A 328 -12.55 33.38 -13.01
C PHE A 328 -14.01 32.98 -12.90
N ASP A 329 -14.92 33.94 -13.10
CA ASP A 329 -16.37 33.71 -13.03
C ASP A 329 -17.01 33.47 -14.41
N GLY A 330 -16.22 33.46 -15.48
CA GLY A 330 -16.70 33.35 -16.87
C GLY A 330 -16.66 34.66 -17.65
N ASN A 331 -16.57 35.79 -16.94
CA ASN A 331 -16.49 37.12 -17.52
C ASN A 331 -15.19 37.81 -17.11
N GLU A 332 -14.86 37.80 -15.82
CA GLU A 332 -13.72 38.53 -15.27
C GLU A 332 -12.87 37.70 -14.31
N PHE A 333 -11.60 38.11 -14.23
CA PHE A 333 -10.65 37.59 -13.25
C PHE A 333 -10.65 38.47 -12.02
N SER A 334 -10.74 37.85 -10.86
CA SER A 334 -10.67 38.48 -9.54
C SER A 334 -9.65 37.75 -8.66
N LYS A 335 -9.26 38.39 -7.56
CA LYS A 335 -8.42 37.76 -6.55
C LYS A 335 -9.26 36.72 -5.82
N PHE A 336 -8.65 35.61 -5.40
CA PHE A 336 -9.30 34.70 -4.47
C PHE A 336 -9.61 35.42 -3.17
N GLU A 337 -10.82 35.33 -2.63
CA GLU A 337 -11.14 35.92 -1.34
C GLU A 337 -11.86 34.89 -0.49
N ALA A 338 -11.50 34.80 0.79
CA ALA A 338 -12.09 33.88 1.74
C ALA A 338 -11.95 34.44 3.17
N TYR A 339 -12.94 34.20 4.02
CA TYR A 339 -12.83 34.47 5.44
C TYR A 339 -11.76 33.57 6.06
N GLY A 340 -10.85 34.15 6.86
CA GLY A 340 -9.72 33.42 7.46
C GLY A 340 -8.47 33.30 6.58
N LEU A 341 -8.45 33.95 5.42
CA LEU A 341 -7.31 33.92 4.50
C LEU A 341 -6.12 34.74 5.04
N ASN A 342 -5.07 34.04 5.47
CA ASN A 342 -3.83 34.66 5.99
C ASN A 342 -2.63 34.52 5.04
N SER A 343 -2.74 33.71 3.98
CA SER A 343 -1.68 33.42 3.02
C SER A 343 -2.27 33.04 1.67
N ARG A 344 -1.51 33.29 0.59
CA ARG A 344 -1.85 32.93 -0.79
C ARG A 344 -0.77 32.07 -1.46
N ASN A 345 0.24 31.68 -0.68
CA ASN A 345 1.39 30.92 -1.16
C ASN A 345 1.12 29.42 -1.04
N TYR A 346 0.17 28.92 -1.83
CA TYR A 346 -0.14 27.50 -1.91
C TYR A 346 0.70 26.85 -3.01
N SER A 347 1.17 25.63 -2.75
CA SER A 347 1.88 24.81 -3.73
C SER A 347 0.91 24.03 -4.60
N GLU A 348 -0.21 23.59 -4.02
CA GLU A 348 -1.22 22.76 -4.66
C GLU A 348 -2.62 23.12 -4.17
N MET A 349 -3.61 22.73 -4.97
CA MET A 349 -5.02 22.80 -4.64
C MET A 349 -5.74 21.61 -5.27
N ILE A 350 -6.88 21.21 -4.72
CA ILE A 350 -7.74 20.18 -5.32
C ILE A 350 -9.17 20.41 -4.88
N ALA A 351 -10.10 20.38 -5.84
CA ALA A 351 -11.52 20.54 -5.57
C ALA A 351 -12.22 19.17 -5.49
N GLY A 352 -13.00 18.97 -4.43
CA GLY A 352 -14.06 17.97 -4.39
C GLY A 352 -15.43 18.62 -4.66
N GLN A 353 -16.49 17.84 -4.48
CA GLN A 353 -17.86 18.29 -4.78
C GLN A 353 -18.32 19.46 -3.90
N THR A 354 -17.92 19.49 -2.62
CA THR A 354 -18.41 20.51 -1.68
C THR A 354 -17.30 21.24 -0.92
N THR A 355 -16.04 20.82 -1.10
CA THR A 355 -14.87 21.41 -0.46
C THR A 355 -13.70 21.46 -1.40
N MET A 356 -12.87 22.49 -1.27
CA MET A 356 -11.57 22.56 -1.92
C MET A 356 -10.48 22.57 -0.86
N TYR A 357 -9.39 21.87 -1.13
CA TYR A 357 -8.23 21.80 -0.25
C TYR A 357 -7.04 22.54 -0.88
N PHE A 358 -6.20 23.12 -0.03
CA PHE A 358 -4.96 23.77 -0.42
C PHE A 358 -3.81 23.25 0.43
N ILE A 359 -2.63 23.11 -0.20
CA ILE A 359 -1.40 22.69 0.48
C ILE A 359 -0.42 23.87 0.51
N GLN A 360 0.14 24.16 1.68
CA GLN A 360 1.20 25.15 1.86
C GLN A 360 2.27 24.60 2.80
N HIS A 361 3.44 24.27 2.25
CA HIS A 361 4.58 23.71 3.02
C HIS A 361 4.18 22.51 3.92
N GLY A 362 3.31 21.64 3.40
CA GLY A 362 2.75 20.51 4.13
C GLY A 362 1.55 20.84 5.03
N GLY A 363 1.23 22.11 5.27
CA GLY A 363 -0.02 22.52 5.91
C GLY A 363 -1.21 22.33 4.99
N ILE A 364 -2.28 21.72 5.51
CA ILE A 364 -3.53 21.44 4.80
C ILE A 364 -4.55 22.49 5.21
N TYR A 365 -5.12 23.19 4.22
CA TYR A 365 -6.15 24.20 4.42
C TYR A 365 -7.43 23.75 3.72
N LYS A 366 -8.56 23.84 4.41
CA LYS A 366 -9.88 23.47 3.90
C LYS A 366 -10.67 24.73 3.59
N PHE A 367 -11.11 24.89 2.34
CA PHE A 367 -12.01 25.94 1.89
C PHE A 367 -13.42 25.38 1.68
N LYS A 368 -14.39 25.97 2.41
CA LYS A 368 -15.81 25.61 2.36
C LYS A 368 -16.65 26.82 2.74
N ASN A 369 -17.75 27.07 2.04
CA ASN A 369 -18.70 28.16 2.34
C ASN A 369 -18.00 29.52 2.54
N ASP A 370 -17.17 29.91 1.57
CA ASP A 370 -16.38 31.15 1.55
C ASP A 370 -15.39 31.33 2.72
N SER A 371 -15.18 30.29 3.53
CA SER A 371 -14.24 30.30 4.65
C SER A 371 -13.09 29.33 4.38
N ILE A 372 -11.86 29.77 4.64
CA ILE A 372 -10.66 28.93 4.61
C ILE A 372 -10.09 28.79 6.01
N GLN A 373 -9.79 27.56 6.40
CA GLN A 373 -9.23 27.27 7.72
C GLN A 373 -8.11 26.24 7.60
N TYR A 374 -7.10 26.37 8.47
CA TYR A 374 -6.11 25.32 8.67
C TYR A 374 -6.79 24.07 9.24
N LEU A 375 -6.54 22.92 8.63
CA LEU A 375 -7.09 21.63 9.04
C LEU A 375 -6.08 20.81 9.83
N SER A 376 -4.92 20.55 9.22
CA SER A 376 -3.87 19.69 9.77
C SER A 376 -2.58 19.89 8.96
N SER A 377 -1.56 19.08 9.20
CA SER A 377 -0.33 19.02 8.42
C SER A 377 -0.08 17.61 7.93
N ILE A 378 0.43 17.47 6.70
CA ILE A 378 0.93 16.22 6.16
C ILE A 378 2.08 15.72 7.04
N LYS A 379 1.87 14.59 7.71
CA LYS A 379 2.88 13.96 8.55
C LYS A 379 4.14 13.67 7.74
N TYR A 380 5.30 14.01 8.29
CA TYR A 380 6.60 13.78 7.64
C TYR A 380 6.74 14.41 6.25
N HIS A 381 5.97 15.45 5.93
CA HIS A 381 5.97 16.13 4.63
C HIS A 381 7.37 16.40 4.07
N GLN A 382 8.33 16.83 4.90
CA GLN A 382 9.72 17.08 4.50
C GLN A 382 10.46 15.87 3.90
N TYR A 383 9.97 14.65 4.12
CA TYR A 383 10.51 13.40 3.58
C TYR A 383 9.69 12.85 2.42
N ILE A 384 8.51 13.40 2.14
CA ILE A 384 7.62 12.96 1.06
C ILE A 384 7.91 13.82 -0.17
N LYS A 385 8.61 13.25 -1.15
CA LYS A 385 9.01 13.97 -2.38
C LYS A 385 7.91 14.04 -3.43
N HIS A 386 7.07 13.00 -3.47
CA HIS A 386 5.99 12.84 -4.44
C HIS A 386 4.78 12.29 -3.70
N TYR A 387 3.65 12.96 -3.86
CA TYR A 387 2.35 12.49 -3.39
C TYR A 387 1.30 12.88 -4.42
N ASP A 388 0.18 12.19 -4.36
CA ASP A 388 -1.01 12.50 -5.14
C ASP A 388 -2.18 12.81 -4.20
N LEU A 389 -3.11 13.63 -4.69
CA LEU A 389 -4.25 14.14 -3.92
C LEU A 389 -5.55 13.69 -4.55
N ASP A 390 -6.50 13.30 -3.71
CA ASP A 390 -7.88 13.11 -4.12
C ASP A 390 -8.86 13.63 -3.07
N VAL A 391 -10.06 14.00 -3.50
CA VAL A 391 -11.12 14.50 -2.61
C VAL A 391 -12.44 13.81 -2.92
N GLN A 392 -12.91 13.02 -1.97
CA GLN A 392 -14.26 12.47 -2.00
C GLN A 392 -15.10 13.08 -0.87
N GLU A 393 -16.23 13.67 -1.25
CA GLU A 393 -17.12 14.42 -0.35
C GLU A 393 -16.39 15.57 0.37
N ASP A 394 -16.12 15.39 1.65
CA ASP A 394 -15.52 16.35 2.58
C ASP A 394 -14.17 15.87 3.13
N THR A 395 -13.58 14.87 2.49
CA THR A 395 -12.38 14.17 2.94
C THR A 395 -11.26 14.30 1.92
N LEU A 396 -10.08 14.71 2.38
CA LEU A 396 -8.86 14.72 1.58
C LEU A 396 -8.10 13.40 1.76
N TYR A 397 -7.69 12.81 0.65
CA TYR A 397 -6.84 11.63 0.56
C TYR A 397 -5.48 12.04 0.03
N ILE A 398 -4.42 11.54 0.68
CA ILE A 398 -3.04 11.80 0.26
C ILE A 398 -2.34 10.46 0.15
N SER A 399 -1.99 10.08 -1.07
CA SER A 399 -1.27 8.85 -1.34
C SER A 399 0.19 9.12 -1.70
N SER A 400 1.08 8.23 -1.27
CA SER A 400 2.49 8.29 -1.66
C SER A 400 3.14 6.95 -1.44
N ILE A 401 4.09 6.62 -2.31
CA ILE A 401 4.96 5.46 -2.11
C ILE A 401 5.73 5.53 -0.78
N SER A 402 5.95 6.73 -0.24
CA SER A 402 6.61 6.95 1.06
C SER A 402 5.68 6.76 2.27
N ILE A 403 4.36 6.72 2.08
CA ILE A 403 3.37 6.61 3.16
C ILE A 403 3.01 5.14 3.45
N GLY A 404 3.36 4.21 2.55
CA GLY A 404 3.00 2.79 2.69
C GLY A 404 1.49 2.61 2.81
N GLY A 405 0.73 3.36 2.00
CA GLY A 405 -0.70 3.57 2.21
C GLY A 405 -1.18 4.91 1.67
N TYR A 406 -2.24 5.40 2.30
CA TYR A 406 -2.67 6.79 2.17
C TYR A 406 -3.11 7.36 3.52
N TYR A 407 -3.00 8.68 3.64
CA TYR A 407 -3.58 9.43 4.74
C TYR A 407 -4.98 9.91 4.36
N LYS A 408 -5.88 9.84 5.33
CA LYS A 408 -7.24 10.36 5.24
C LYS A 408 -7.39 11.52 6.21
N TYR A 409 -7.79 12.69 5.71
CA TYR A 409 -8.08 13.87 6.52
C TYR A 409 -9.56 14.21 6.41
N SER A 410 -10.31 13.83 7.43
CA SER A 410 -11.70 14.27 7.66
C SER A 410 -11.74 14.98 9.01
N GLN A 411 -12.44 16.11 9.14
CA GLN A 411 -12.51 16.81 10.43
C GLN A 411 -13.07 15.88 11.54
N PRO A 412 -12.44 15.77 12.73
CA PRO A 412 -11.06 16.08 13.12
C PRO A 412 -10.20 14.80 13.27
N ILE A 413 -10.50 13.75 12.51
CA ILE A 413 -9.86 12.44 12.62
C ILE A 413 -8.94 12.25 11.42
N GLU A 414 -7.65 12.24 11.71
CA GLU A 414 -6.63 11.67 10.83
C GLU A 414 -6.69 10.14 10.96
N GLN A 415 -6.74 9.45 9.83
CA GLN A 415 -6.61 8.00 9.80
C GLN A 415 -5.57 7.63 8.76
N THR A 416 -4.62 6.79 9.14
CA THR A 416 -3.71 6.14 8.18
C THR A 416 -4.34 4.83 7.74
N VAL A 417 -4.49 4.65 6.43
CA VAL A 417 -4.82 3.35 5.84
C VAL A 417 -3.54 2.77 5.29
N HIS A 418 -3.03 1.75 5.97
CA HIS A 418 -1.80 1.10 5.58
C HIS A 418 -2.04 0.19 4.37
N MET A 419 -1.29 0.41 3.30
CA MET A 419 -1.08 -0.59 2.27
C MET A 419 -0.25 -1.70 2.86
N GLN A 420 -0.98 -2.75 3.18
CA GLN A 420 -0.46 -3.93 3.78
C GLN A 420 0.49 -4.72 2.85
N ASN A 421 0.86 -4.27 1.65
CA ASN A 421 1.78 -5.00 0.76
C ASN A 421 2.91 -4.09 0.31
N MET A 422 3.95 -3.94 1.14
CA MET A 422 5.08 -3.05 0.87
C MET A 422 5.68 -3.32 -0.51
N VAL A 423 5.59 -2.32 -1.38
CA VAL A 423 6.33 -2.21 -2.64
C VAL A 423 7.80 -2.45 -2.31
N THR A 424 8.38 -3.54 -2.84
CA THR A 424 9.71 -4.03 -2.41
C THR A 424 10.82 -2.98 -2.47
N PRO A 425 11.78 -2.99 -1.53
CA PRO A 425 12.96 -2.14 -1.52
C PRO A 425 14.12 -2.73 -2.34
N LYS A 426 13.87 -3.46 -3.44
CA LYS A 426 14.98 -3.81 -4.33
C LYS A 426 15.61 -2.50 -4.80
N GLN A 427 16.91 -2.34 -4.57
CA GLN A 427 17.67 -1.16 -5.00
C GLN A 427 17.55 -1.03 -6.53
N TYR A 428 16.56 -0.28 -6.97
CA TYR A 428 16.55 0.30 -8.30
C TYR A 428 17.36 1.59 -8.26
N PRO A 429 18.07 1.92 -9.34
CA PRO A 429 18.82 3.18 -9.42
C PRO A 429 17.91 4.37 -9.07
N TYR A 430 18.47 5.30 -8.31
CA TYR A 430 17.81 6.51 -7.80
C TYR A 430 16.89 7.16 -8.87
N GLY A 431 15.58 7.22 -8.60
CA GLY A 431 14.59 7.97 -9.41
C GLY A 431 13.39 7.18 -9.98
N SER A 432 13.23 5.89 -9.67
CA SER A 432 12.46 4.99 -10.55
C SER A 432 11.00 4.68 -10.19
N GLN A 433 10.48 5.07 -9.01
CA GLN A 433 9.10 4.70 -8.62
C GLN A 433 8.31 5.85 -7.98
N PHE A 434 7.07 6.03 -8.45
CA PHE A 434 6.13 7.01 -7.91
C PHE A 434 4.68 6.61 -8.24
N TYR A 435 3.72 7.13 -7.46
CA TYR A 435 2.31 7.08 -7.81
C TYR A 435 2.01 8.23 -8.76
N SER A 436 1.38 7.92 -9.89
CA SER A 436 1.06 8.91 -10.92
C SER A 436 -0.32 9.53 -10.72
N ASN A 437 -1.27 8.74 -10.20
CA ASN A 437 -2.62 9.16 -9.85
C ASN A 437 -3.19 8.21 -8.78
N SER A 438 -4.11 8.71 -7.97
CA SER A 438 -4.86 7.98 -6.98
C SER A 438 -6.26 8.57 -6.86
N LYS A 439 -7.28 7.71 -6.82
CA LYS A 439 -8.67 8.15 -6.69
C LYS A 439 -9.46 7.20 -5.82
N MET A 440 -10.33 7.77 -5.01
CA MET A 440 -11.41 7.08 -4.33
C MET A 440 -12.55 6.86 -5.31
N ILE A 441 -12.90 5.59 -5.51
CA ILE A 441 -14.10 5.19 -6.26
C ILE A 441 -15.02 4.44 -5.31
N GLY A 442 -16.01 5.16 -4.78
CA GLY A 442 -16.90 4.66 -3.74
C GLY A 442 -16.15 4.49 -2.41
N GLN A 443 -15.89 3.26 -2.00
CA GLN A 443 -15.13 2.97 -0.77
C GLN A 443 -13.71 2.46 -1.05
N ASN A 444 -13.34 2.34 -2.32
CA ASN A 444 -12.11 1.69 -2.74
C ASN A 444 -11.12 2.74 -3.26
N MET A 445 -9.94 2.79 -2.67
CA MET A 445 -8.82 3.53 -3.24
C MET A 445 -8.23 2.75 -4.42
N ILE A 446 -7.99 3.44 -5.53
CA ILE A 446 -7.22 2.94 -6.66
C ILE A 446 -6.00 3.82 -6.83
N ILE A 447 -4.86 3.21 -7.10
CA ILE A 447 -3.60 3.93 -7.31
C ILE A 447 -2.89 3.38 -8.54
N SER A 448 -2.51 4.29 -9.42
CA SER A 448 -1.66 4.03 -10.57
C SER A 448 -0.26 4.56 -10.36
N GLY A 449 0.70 4.05 -11.13
CA GLY A 449 2.01 4.67 -11.21
C GLY A 449 3.06 3.80 -11.87
N ASN A 450 4.31 4.16 -11.60
CA ASN A 450 5.48 3.37 -11.95
C ASN A 450 5.96 2.63 -10.71
N PHE A 451 5.33 1.51 -10.38
CA PHE A 451 5.76 0.67 -9.27
C PHE A 451 5.60 -0.80 -9.64
N ARG A 452 6.48 -1.63 -9.08
CA ARG A 452 6.39 -3.09 -9.19
C ARG A 452 5.80 -3.63 -7.90
N ALA A 453 4.59 -4.17 -7.94
CA ALA A 453 4.02 -4.83 -6.77
C ALA A 453 4.55 -6.26 -6.70
N ASN A 454 5.76 -6.41 -6.17
CA ASN A 454 6.18 -7.69 -5.60
C ASN A 454 5.46 -7.82 -4.25
N THR A 455 4.23 -8.29 -4.27
CA THR A 455 3.31 -8.36 -3.13
C THR A 455 3.83 -9.28 -2.01
N MET A 456 4.72 -8.81 -1.15
CA MET A 456 4.89 -9.45 0.16
C MET A 456 3.72 -9.04 1.07
N GLN A 457 3.15 -10.02 1.79
CA GLN A 457 2.07 -9.81 2.74
C GLN A 457 2.39 -8.74 3.80
N PRO A 458 1.37 -8.19 4.46
CA PRO A 458 1.54 -7.24 5.56
C PRO A 458 2.25 -7.77 6.75
N GLN A 459 3.32 -7.05 7.12
CA GLN A 459 3.78 -6.63 8.46
C GLN A 459 3.74 -7.59 9.66
N ILE A 460 3.25 -8.81 9.48
CA ILE A 460 3.70 -9.95 10.23
C ILE A 460 4.90 -10.40 9.44
N ASN A 461 6.08 -10.33 10.07
CA ASN A 461 7.35 -10.77 9.54
C ASN A 461 7.35 -12.31 9.32
N ASP A 462 6.35 -12.84 8.64
CA ASP A 462 6.28 -14.24 8.32
C ASP A 462 7.19 -14.52 7.14
N ASN A 463 7.81 -15.69 7.18
CA ASN A 463 8.83 -16.10 6.24
C ASN A 463 8.27 -16.41 4.84
N ARG A 464 7.07 -15.96 4.46
CA ARG A 464 6.51 -16.27 3.14
C ARG A 464 7.10 -15.36 2.08
N GLN A 465 7.47 -15.94 0.94
CA GLN A 465 7.93 -15.22 -0.24
C GLN A 465 7.09 -15.64 -1.44
N LEU A 466 6.66 -14.68 -2.26
CA LEU A 466 5.95 -15.03 -3.47
C LEU A 466 6.88 -15.69 -4.49
N GLN A 467 6.44 -16.82 -5.02
CA GLN A 467 7.03 -17.47 -6.17
C GLN A 467 6.05 -17.41 -7.33
N ILE A 468 6.50 -16.89 -8.46
CA ILE A 468 5.71 -16.93 -9.70
C ILE A 468 5.42 -18.40 -10.05
N CYS A 469 4.15 -18.70 -10.27
CA CYS A 469 3.68 -20.01 -10.66
C CYS A 469 2.56 -19.87 -11.69
N SER A 470 2.37 -20.89 -12.53
CA SER A 470 1.31 -20.93 -13.54
C SER A 470 -0.09 -21.25 -12.98
N ASN A 471 -0.25 -21.35 -11.66
CA ASN A 471 -1.51 -21.77 -11.07
C ASN A 471 -2.51 -20.62 -11.03
N GLU A 472 -3.45 -20.57 -11.97
CA GLU A 472 -4.56 -19.60 -12.02
C GLU A 472 -5.50 -19.67 -10.78
N GLN A 473 -5.39 -20.73 -9.97
CA GLN A 473 -6.07 -20.89 -8.69
C GLN A 473 -5.25 -20.39 -7.50
N SER A 474 -4.12 -19.72 -7.73
CA SER A 474 -3.39 -19.06 -6.64
C SER A 474 -4.26 -17.98 -6.00
N ASN A 475 -4.26 -17.98 -4.66
CA ASN A 475 -4.90 -16.96 -3.83
C ASN A 475 -3.99 -15.75 -3.59
N HIS A 476 -2.89 -15.64 -4.36
CA HIS A 476 -2.00 -14.50 -4.33
C HIS A 476 -1.73 -14.03 -5.76
N TRP A 477 -1.89 -12.72 -5.98
CA TRP A 477 -1.50 -12.11 -7.24
C TRP A 477 -0.28 -11.21 -7.09
N PHE A 478 0.51 -11.17 -8.16
CA PHE A 478 1.49 -10.12 -8.39
C PHE A 478 1.10 -9.31 -9.63
N GLY A 479 1.64 -8.10 -9.73
CA GLY A 479 1.40 -7.23 -10.86
C GLY A 479 2.13 -5.90 -10.74
N GLU A 480 1.97 -5.02 -11.72
CA GLU A 480 2.67 -3.74 -11.78
C GLU A 480 1.72 -2.59 -12.16
N GLY A 481 2.06 -1.39 -11.70
CA GLY A 481 1.46 -0.14 -12.18
C GLY A 481 0.04 0.19 -11.74
N LEU A 482 -0.77 -0.76 -11.27
CA LEU A 482 -2.14 -0.48 -10.82
C LEU A 482 -2.57 -1.37 -9.65
N ILE A 483 -3.01 -0.75 -8.56
CA ILE A 483 -3.54 -1.43 -7.37
C ILE A 483 -4.95 -0.95 -7.04
N PHE A 484 -5.77 -1.89 -6.57
CA PHE A 484 -7.16 -1.68 -6.16
C PHE A 484 -7.33 -2.11 -4.69
N GLN A 485 -7.86 -1.22 -3.86
CA GLN A 485 -8.18 -1.52 -2.48
C GLN A 485 -9.53 -2.26 -2.38
N SER A 486 -9.56 -3.37 -1.66
CA SER A 486 -10.80 -3.96 -1.13
C SER A 486 -10.63 -4.27 0.35
N GLY A 487 -11.48 -3.69 1.19
CA GLY A 487 -11.31 -3.72 2.63
C GLY A 487 -9.96 -3.11 3.06
N ASN A 488 -9.13 -3.91 3.73
CA ASN A 488 -7.79 -3.51 4.18
C ASN A 488 -6.65 -4.02 3.27
N ILE A 489 -6.99 -4.64 2.13
CA ILE A 489 -6.03 -5.28 1.24
C ILE A 489 -5.97 -4.51 -0.09
N PHE A 490 -4.77 -4.41 -0.65
CA PHE A 490 -4.55 -3.83 -1.97
C PHE A 490 -4.12 -4.94 -2.93
N TYR A 491 -4.92 -5.12 -3.98
CA TYR A 491 -4.74 -6.13 -5.01
C TYR A 491 -4.09 -5.52 -6.24
N PRO A 492 -2.99 -6.08 -6.76
CA PRO A 492 -2.49 -5.70 -8.07
C PRO A 492 -3.48 -6.19 -9.13
N ILE A 493 -4.03 -5.26 -9.91
CA ILE A 493 -5.07 -5.56 -10.91
C ILE A 493 -4.58 -5.43 -12.35
N LEU A 494 -3.28 -5.24 -12.54
CA LEU A 494 -2.61 -5.21 -13.84
C LEU A 494 -1.35 -6.08 -13.80
N ASN A 495 -1.14 -6.94 -14.80
CA ASN A 495 -0.05 -7.91 -14.82
C ASN A 495 1.32 -7.22 -14.92
N GLU A 496 1.47 -6.33 -15.88
CA GLU A 496 2.70 -5.58 -16.12
C GLU A 496 2.36 -4.24 -16.77
N GLY A 497 3.17 -3.21 -16.46
CA GLY A 497 3.13 -1.93 -17.13
C GLY A 497 3.24 -0.74 -16.18
N ILE A 498 3.46 0.43 -16.76
CA ILE A 498 3.38 1.71 -16.07
C ILE A 498 2.05 2.33 -16.48
N VAL A 499 1.21 2.64 -15.49
CA VAL A 499 -0.04 3.37 -15.70
C VAL A 499 0.22 4.82 -15.32
N LEU A 500 0.01 5.72 -16.28
CA LEU A 500 0.15 7.16 -16.09
C LEU A 500 -1.11 7.75 -15.45
N ASP A 501 -2.28 7.27 -15.88
CA ASP A 501 -3.56 7.83 -15.48
C ASP A 501 -4.67 6.78 -15.63
N PHE A 502 -5.83 7.00 -14.98
CA PHE A 502 -7.00 6.15 -15.12
C PHE A 502 -8.31 6.92 -14.89
N GLU A 503 -9.37 6.48 -15.56
CA GLU A 503 -10.70 7.06 -15.41
C GLU A 503 -11.80 5.99 -15.46
N VAL A 504 -12.91 6.25 -14.76
CA VAL A 504 -14.08 5.36 -14.74
C VAL A 504 -15.33 6.09 -15.21
N ILE A 505 -15.99 5.50 -16.22
CA ILE A 505 -17.21 6.02 -16.85
C ILE A 505 -18.28 4.94 -16.81
N GLY A 506 -19.26 5.13 -15.93
CA GLY A 506 -20.21 4.06 -15.61
C GLY A 506 -19.47 2.85 -15.05
N ASP A 507 -19.58 1.71 -15.74
CA ASP A 507 -18.86 0.47 -15.38
C ASP A 507 -17.54 0.29 -16.14
N ARG A 508 -17.24 1.13 -17.15
CA ARG A 508 -16.00 1.03 -17.93
C ARG A 508 -14.85 1.69 -17.19
N PHE A 509 -13.76 0.96 -17.03
CA PHE A 509 -12.54 1.41 -16.39
C PHE A 509 -11.45 1.52 -17.46
N PHE A 510 -10.93 2.73 -17.66
CA PHE A 510 -9.85 3.02 -18.59
C PHE A 510 -8.53 3.25 -17.86
N ILE A 511 -7.44 2.73 -18.42
CA ILE A 511 -6.08 3.02 -17.98
C ILE A 511 -5.27 3.55 -19.15
N LEU A 512 -4.53 4.63 -18.91
CA LEU A 512 -3.55 5.16 -19.85
C LEU A 512 -2.16 4.61 -19.49
N LYS A 513 -1.58 3.82 -20.38
CA LYS A 513 -0.23 3.28 -20.22
C LYS A 513 0.82 4.30 -20.66
N ASN A 514 2.06 4.15 -20.21
CA ASN A 514 3.18 5.04 -20.54
C ASN A 514 3.58 5.09 -22.02
N ASN A 515 3.14 4.12 -22.82
CA ASN A 515 3.30 4.11 -24.27
C ASN A 515 2.17 4.88 -24.99
N GLY A 516 1.28 5.55 -24.24
CA GLY A 516 0.15 6.31 -24.74
C GLY A 516 -1.04 5.45 -25.19
N ILE A 517 -1.00 4.14 -24.96
CA ILE A 517 -2.11 3.22 -25.29
C ILE A 517 -3.13 3.22 -24.16
N LEU A 518 -4.40 3.32 -24.54
CA LEU A 518 -5.52 3.12 -23.63
C LEU A 518 -5.91 1.65 -23.58
N SER A 519 -6.05 1.11 -22.37
CA SER A 519 -6.65 -0.21 -22.14
C SER A 519 -7.87 -0.05 -21.26
N GLU A 520 -8.81 -0.97 -21.37
CA GLU A 520 -10.03 -0.95 -20.59
C GLU A 520 -10.44 -2.32 -20.07
N THR A 521 -11.25 -2.27 -19.02
CA THR A 521 -11.96 -3.42 -18.43
C THR A 521 -13.24 -2.92 -17.78
N SER A 522 -14.00 -3.79 -17.11
CA SER A 522 -15.14 -3.36 -16.29
C SER A 522 -14.79 -3.30 -14.80
N LEU A 523 -15.37 -2.34 -14.08
CA LEU A 523 -15.24 -2.26 -12.63
C LEU A 523 -15.87 -3.49 -11.96
N ALA A 524 -16.98 -3.99 -12.52
CA ALA A 524 -17.60 -5.24 -12.10
C ALA A 524 -16.67 -6.46 -12.21
N ASP A 525 -15.90 -6.58 -13.30
CA ASP A 525 -14.95 -7.69 -13.48
C ASP A 525 -13.78 -7.59 -12.49
N ILE A 526 -13.24 -6.39 -12.27
CA ILE A 526 -12.22 -6.16 -11.22
C ILE A 526 -12.76 -6.62 -9.87
N GLN A 527 -13.95 -6.18 -9.48
CA GLN A 527 -14.56 -6.53 -8.19
C GLN A 527 -14.83 -8.03 -8.07
N LYS A 528 -15.30 -8.66 -9.14
CA LYS A 528 -15.55 -10.11 -9.19
C LYS A 528 -14.27 -10.91 -8.95
N GLU A 529 -13.20 -10.55 -9.65
CA GLU A 529 -11.91 -11.23 -9.53
C GLU A 529 -11.28 -10.97 -8.15
N VAL A 530 -11.33 -9.74 -7.62
CA VAL A 530 -10.86 -9.44 -6.25
C VAL A 530 -11.66 -10.20 -5.19
N LYS A 531 -12.99 -10.26 -5.32
CA LYS A 531 -13.84 -11.02 -4.39
C LYS A 531 -13.56 -12.52 -4.42
N ARG A 532 -13.16 -13.08 -5.57
CA ARG A 532 -12.71 -14.48 -5.65
C ARG A 532 -11.52 -14.73 -4.73
N MET A 533 -10.63 -13.75 -4.59
CA MET A 533 -9.42 -13.83 -3.76
C MET A 533 -9.69 -13.67 -2.27
N GLU A 534 -10.73 -12.92 -1.88
CA GLU A 534 -11.12 -12.73 -0.47
C GLU A 534 -11.72 -13.99 0.18
N ASN A 535 -12.23 -14.93 -0.62
CA ASN A 535 -12.89 -16.15 -0.12
C ASN A 535 -11.91 -17.29 0.26
N TYR A 536 -10.60 -17.02 0.21
CA TYR A 536 -9.53 -17.96 0.56
C TYR A 536 -8.54 -17.35 1.55
#